data_AF-A0A0M8X2A8-F1
#
_entry.id   AF-A0A0M8X2A8-F1
#
_cell.length_a   1.000
_cell.length_b   1.000
_cell.length_c   1.000
_cell.angle_alpha   90.00
_cell.angle_beta   90.00
_cell.angle_gamma   90.00
#
_symmetry.space_group_name_H-M   'P 1'
#
loop_
_entity.id
_entity.type
_entity.pdbx_description
1 polymer ?
#
loop_
_entity_poly.entity_id
_entity_poly.type
_entity_poly.pdbx_seq_one_letter_code
_entity_poly.pdbx_strand_id
1 'polypeptide(L)'
;MLVAGKGETAVLFVAGRRVRPAMVRSLYGAFPVFRAQFDTGCRVLDARLPLPLAAAVFAPEHGADAGLLDRADFGRAALFAYQVALYRTWQDWGMRIGAVAGAGSGTVAAAHVAGGLDLEKAVRNILTGRHDVHDRHVPRAPVPAGGDAEGLSALRAAGFRRVLACGPGPREDAETAVAVGEVPALLAAMPHLQLSGPRIDFEALWWSRHRADVHAVLRRVLEAA
;
A
#
# COMPACT_ATOMS: atom_id res chain seq x y z
N MET A 1 -18.31 -4.45 16.46
CA MET A 1 -19.13 -3.28 16.10
C MET A 1 -18.43 -2.55 14.95
N LEU A 2 -18.91 -2.74 13.71
CA LEU A 2 -18.38 -2.08 12.51
C LEU A 2 -18.73 -0.58 12.57
N VAL A 3 -17.74 0.31 12.59
CA VAL A 3 -17.98 1.75 12.47
C VAL A 3 -18.07 2.10 10.99
N ALA A 4 -19.27 1.97 10.43
CA ALA A 4 -19.58 2.33 9.05
C ALA A 4 -19.61 3.86 8.88
N GLY A 5 -18.54 4.43 8.33
CA GLY A 5 -18.48 5.84 7.96
C GLY A 5 -18.72 6.06 6.46
N LYS A 6 -19.98 6.23 6.04
CA LYS A 6 -20.47 6.78 4.73
C LYS A 6 -19.54 6.66 3.48
N GLY A 7 -18.91 5.50 3.24
CA GLY A 7 -18.09 5.25 2.05
C GLY A 7 -18.32 3.82 1.56
N GLU A 8 -18.65 3.65 0.27
CA GLU A 8 -18.91 2.32 -0.32
C GLU A 8 -17.62 1.50 -0.53
N THR A 9 -16.46 2.10 -0.27
CA THR A 9 -15.13 1.51 -0.50
C THR A 9 -14.45 1.11 0.80
N ALA A 10 -13.96 -0.12 0.87
CA ALA A 10 -13.05 -0.58 1.91
C ALA A 10 -11.66 -0.88 1.34
N VAL A 11 -10.65 -0.88 2.21
CA VAL A 11 -9.27 -1.28 1.87
C VAL A 11 -8.89 -2.51 2.68
N LEU A 12 -8.44 -3.56 1.99
CA LEU A 12 -7.79 -4.72 2.59
C LEU A 12 -6.27 -4.59 2.44
N PHE A 13 -5.57 -4.49 3.56
CA PHE A 13 -4.12 -4.61 3.62
C PHE A 13 -3.77 -6.09 3.57
N VAL A 14 -3.27 -6.53 2.40
CA VAL A 14 -3.03 -7.95 2.16
C VAL A 14 -1.84 -8.47 2.96
N ALA A 15 -1.88 -9.75 3.28
CA ALA A 15 -0.74 -10.47 3.81
C ALA A 15 0.36 -10.55 2.75
N GLY A 16 1.60 -10.43 3.17
CA GLY A 16 2.72 -10.56 2.24
C GLY A 16 4.06 -10.59 2.92
N ARG A 17 5.04 -11.09 2.17
CA ARG A 17 6.44 -11.20 2.61
C ARG A 17 7.32 -10.08 2.06
N ARG A 18 6.99 -9.56 0.88
CA ARG A 18 7.71 -8.47 0.21
C ARG A 18 6.83 -7.81 -0.85
N VAL A 19 7.24 -6.63 -1.30
CA VAL A 19 6.76 -5.96 -2.51
C VAL A 19 7.84 -6.05 -3.59
N ARG A 20 7.46 -6.14 -4.87
CA ARG A 20 8.42 -6.07 -5.99
C ARG A 20 9.06 -4.66 -6.04
N PRO A 21 10.40 -4.52 -6.18
CA PRO A 21 11.05 -3.22 -6.28
C PRO A 21 10.43 -2.29 -7.33
N ALA A 22 10.13 -2.82 -8.52
CA ALA A 22 9.57 -2.05 -9.63
C ALA A 22 8.25 -1.35 -9.27
N MET A 23 7.41 -2.00 -8.45
CA MET A 23 6.14 -1.44 -7.98
C MET A 23 6.38 -0.21 -7.09
N VAL A 24 7.30 -0.33 -6.13
CA VAL A 24 7.66 0.80 -5.24
C VAL A 24 8.27 1.93 -6.05
N ARG A 25 9.25 1.64 -6.92
CA ARG A 25 9.96 2.63 -7.74
C ARG A 25 9.02 3.40 -8.66
N SER A 26 8.06 2.71 -9.27
CA SER A 26 7.10 3.33 -10.18
C SER A 26 6.21 4.32 -9.44
N LEU A 27 5.63 3.94 -8.30
CA LEU A 27 4.81 4.85 -7.49
C LEU A 27 5.64 5.99 -6.88
N TYR A 28 6.87 5.70 -6.48
CA TYR A 28 7.80 6.69 -5.94
C TYR A 28 8.17 7.78 -6.96
N GLY A 29 8.38 7.40 -8.22
CA GLY A 29 8.64 8.34 -9.31
C GLY A 29 7.40 9.10 -9.78
N ALA A 30 6.22 8.47 -9.71
CA ALA A 30 4.98 9.02 -10.25
C ALA A 30 4.21 9.92 -9.27
N PHE A 31 4.22 9.61 -7.97
CA PHE A 31 3.30 10.23 -7.00
C PHE A 31 4.06 10.90 -5.83
N PRO A 32 4.09 12.24 -5.75
CA PRO A 32 4.81 12.96 -4.69
C PRO A 32 4.36 12.60 -3.27
N VAL A 33 3.06 12.37 -3.06
CA VAL A 33 2.50 11.96 -1.75
C VAL A 33 2.94 10.56 -1.38
N PHE A 34 2.95 9.62 -2.34
CA PHE A 34 3.50 8.29 -2.11
C PHE A 34 4.95 8.39 -1.67
N ARG A 35 5.79 9.13 -2.42
CA ARG A 35 7.20 9.36 -2.07
C ARG A 35 7.37 9.91 -0.66
N ALA A 36 6.67 10.99 -0.32
CA ALA A 36 6.80 11.62 1.00
C ALA A 36 6.40 10.70 2.16
N GLN A 37 5.35 9.90 1.96
CA GLN A 37 4.87 8.94 2.97
C GLN A 37 5.79 7.72 3.06
N PHE A 38 6.31 7.25 1.94
CA PHE A 38 7.30 6.18 1.88
C PHE A 38 8.60 6.59 2.58
N ASP A 39 9.12 7.79 2.31
CA ASP A 39 10.31 8.35 2.97
C ASP A 39 10.11 8.49 4.49
N THR A 40 8.89 8.85 4.93
CA THR A 40 8.55 8.93 6.35
C THR A 40 8.60 7.56 7.02
N GLY A 41 8.07 6.52 6.36
CA GLY A 41 8.21 5.14 6.83
C GLY A 41 9.66 4.69 6.89
N CYS A 42 10.44 4.95 5.83
CA CYS A 42 11.86 4.61 5.76
C CYS A 42 12.64 5.22 6.92
N ARG A 43 12.44 6.51 7.23
CA ARG A 43 13.17 7.19 8.31
C ARG A 43 13.04 6.49 9.67
N VAL A 44 11.87 5.94 9.99
CA VAL A 44 11.65 5.21 11.25
C VAL A 44 12.17 3.77 11.18
N LEU A 45 12.08 3.14 10.01
CA LEU A 45 12.58 1.79 9.76
C LEU A 45 14.12 1.74 9.77
N ASP A 46 14.77 2.71 9.15
CA ASP A 46 16.22 2.80 8.97
C ASP A 46 16.96 2.95 10.30
N ALA A 47 16.30 3.50 11.32
CA ALA A 47 16.84 3.52 12.68
C ALA A 47 16.99 2.12 13.32
N ARG A 48 16.40 1.08 12.72
CA ARG A 48 16.35 -0.30 13.25
C ARG A 48 16.78 -1.36 12.23
N LEU A 49 16.93 -1.00 10.96
CA LEU A 49 17.45 -1.88 9.92
C LEU A 49 18.98 -1.80 9.86
N PRO A 50 19.67 -2.87 9.44
CA PRO A 50 21.13 -2.87 9.31
C PRO A 50 21.64 -2.00 8.14
N LEU A 51 20.78 -1.73 7.15
CA LEU A 51 21.03 -0.83 6.03
C LEU A 51 19.76 -0.01 5.77
N PRO A 52 19.87 1.19 5.15
CA PRO A 52 18.70 1.94 4.72
C PRO A 52 17.80 1.09 3.83
N LEU A 53 16.48 1.14 4.05
CA LEU A 53 15.50 0.40 3.25
C LEU A 53 15.59 0.73 1.76
N ALA A 54 16.03 1.96 1.44
CA ALA A 54 16.31 2.41 0.09
C ALA A 54 17.40 1.56 -0.60
N ALA A 55 18.40 1.04 0.12
CA ALA A 55 19.43 0.16 -0.45
C ALA A 55 18.81 -1.12 -1.02
N ALA A 56 17.79 -1.67 -0.35
CA ALA A 56 17.07 -2.85 -0.83
C ALA A 56 16.08 -2.50 -1.96
N VAL A 57 15.33 -1.40 -1.82
CA VAL A 57 14.27 -1.03 -2.78
C VAL A 57 14.84 -0.51 -4.08
N PHE A 58 15.97 0.20 -4.07
CA PHE A 58 16.60 0.83 -5.25
C PHE A 58 17.87 0.10 -5.73
N ALA A 59 18.18 -1.09 -5.18
CA ALA A 59 19.28 -1.92 -5.64
C ALA A 59 19.22 -2.17 -7.17
N PRO A 60 20.35 -2.10 -7.89
CA PRO A 60 20.42 -2.65 -9.24
C PRO A 60 20.03 -4.14 -9.25
N GLU A 61 19.35 -4.62 -10.30
CA GLU A 61 18.80 -6.00 -10.34
C GLU A 61 19.84 -7.09 -10.14
N HIS A 62 21.10 -6.83 -10.50
CA HIS A 62 22.23 -7.75 -10.36
C HIS A 62 23.29 -7.22 -9.39
N GLY A 63 22.94 -6.26 -8.53
CA GLY A 63 23.82 -5.69 -7.52
C GLY A 63 23.91 -6.53 -6.25
N ALA A 64 24.90 -6.24 -5.40
CA ALA A 64 25.12 -6.94 -4.12
C ALA A 64 23.88 -6.93 -3.20
N ASP A 65 23.04 -5.91 -3.31
CA ASP A 65 21.86 -5.70 -2.48
C ASP A 65 20.54 -6.22 -3.09
N ALA A 66 20.57 -6.81 -4.29
CA ALA A 66 19.38 -7.26 -5.02
C ALA A 66 18.52 -8.28 -4.24
N GLY A 67 19.15 -9.09 -3.40
CA GLY A 67 18.49 -10.09 -2.56
C GLY A 67 17.99 -9.58 -1.20
N LEU A 68 18.22 -8.30 -0.85
CA LEU A 68 17.85 -7.81 0.48
C LEU A 68 16.35 -7.95 0.76
N LEU A 69 15.47 -7.69 -0.22
CA LEU A 69 14.02 -7.81 -0.04
C LEU A 69 13.52 -9.24 0.19
N ASP A 70 14.34 -10.27 -0.03
CA ASP A 70 14.00 -11.65 0.31
C ASP A 70 14.22 -11.96 1.79
N ARG A 71 15.00 -11.13 2.49
CA ARG A 71 15.10 -11.19 3.94
C ARG A 71 13.81 -10.68 4.59
N ALA A 72 13.39 -11.35 5.66
CA ALA A 72 12.10 -11.05 6.30
C ALA A 72 12.02 -9.65 6.92
N ASP A 73 13.14 -9.10 7.41
CA ASP A 73 13.24 -7.74 7.95
C ASP A 73 13.00 -6.69 6.86
N PHE A 74 13.76 -6.74 5.76
CA PHE A 74 13.62 -5.82 4.63
C PHE A 74 12.33 -6.01 3.84
N GLY A 75 11.93 -7.25 3.54
CA GLY A 75 10.73 -7.54 2.77
C GLY A 75 9.45 -7.03 3.46
N ARG A 76 9.31 -7.30 4.76
CA ARG A 76 8.15 -6.82 5.54
C ARG A 76 8.20 -5.31 5.76
N ALA A 77 9.40 -4.75 6.01
CA ALA A 77 9.59 -3.30 6.11
C ALA A 77 9.14 -2.57 4.83
N ALA A 78 9.60 -3.05 3.66
CA ALA A 78 9.25 -2.49 2.37
C ALA A 78 7.74 -2.61 2.09
N LEU A 79 7.14 -3.77 2.39
CA LEU A 79 5.70 -3.97 2.22
C LEU A 79 4.87 -3.04 3.12
N PHE A 80 5.25 -2.88 4.38
CA PHE A 80 4.57 -1.98 5.31
C PHE A 80 4.66 -0.51 4.83
N ALA A 81 5.86 -0.03 4.51
CA ALA A 81 6.06 1.33 4.02
C ALA A 81 5.28 1.58 2.71
N TYR A 82 5.29 0.60 1.80
CA TYR A 82 4.51 0.62 0.56
C TYR A 82 3.01 0.76 0.84
N GLN A 83 2.46 -0.11 1.69
CA GLN A 83 1.03 -0.14 1.98
C GLN A 83 0.53 1.15 2.64
N VAL A 84 1.31 1.69 3.59
CA VAL A 84 0.98 2.95 4.25
C VAL A 84 1.04 4.11 3.24
N ALA A 85 2.10 4.19 2.44
CA ALA A 85 2.26 5.24 1.44
C ALA A 85 1.15 5.22 0.37
N LEU A 86 0.77 4.04 -0.10
CA LEU A 86 -0.29 3.86 -1.06
C LEU A 86 -1.65 4.27 -0.48
N TYR A 87 -1.97 3.83 0.73
CA TYR A 87 -3.20 4.23 1.41
C TYR A 87 -3.30 5.75 1.57
N ARG A 88 -2.22 6.41 1.97
CA ARG A 88 -2.20 7.88 2.13
C ARG A 88 -2.34 8.59 0.79
N THR A 89 -1.80 8.04 -0.28
CA THR A 89 -1.99 8.57 -1.65
C THR A 89 -3.45 8.55 -2.05
N TRP A 90 -4.17 7.46 -1.76
CA TRP A 90 -5.63 7.39 -2.00
C TRP A 90 -6.42 8.38 -1.15
N GLN A 91 -6.01 8.62 0.09
CA GLN A 91 -6.64 9.63 0.93
C GLN A 91 -6.43 11.04 0.39
N ASP A 92 -5.23 11.34 -0.12
CA ASP A 92 -4.89 12.63 -0.74
C ASP A 92 -5.70 12.89 -2.02
N TRP A 93 -5.96 11.85 -2.79
CA TRP A 93 -6.91 11.89 -3.91
C TRP A 93 -8.38 12.03 -3.49
N GLY A 94 -8.63 12.06 -2.18
CA GLY A 94 -9.95 12.24 -1.60
C GLY A 94 -10.84 11.00 -1.68
N MET A 95 -10.28 9.79 -1.79
CA MET A 95 -11.08 8.56 -1.77
C MET A 95 -11.87 8.40 -0.48
N ARG A 96 -13.17 8.08 -0.60
CA ARG A 96 -14.05 7.84 0.55
C ARG A 96 -13.91 6.43 1.09
N ILE A 97 -12.86 6.21 1.88
CA ILE A 97 -12.59 4.91 2.52
C ILE A 97 -13.43 4.79 3.80
N GLY A 98 -14.43 3.91 3.74
CA GLY A 98 -15.38 3.64 4.82
C GLY A 98 -14.85 2.64 5.86
N ALA A 99 -13.96 1.72 5.46
CA ALA A 99 -13.32 0.77 6.36
C ALA A 99 -11.93 0.34 5.87
N VAL A 100 -11.12 -0.14 6.82
CA VAL A 100 -9.85 -0.82 6.57
C VAL A 100 -9.83 -2.16 7.29
N ALA A 101 -9.25 -3.18 6.68
CA ALA A 101 -9.01 -4.49 7.27
C ALA A 101 -7.59 -4.94 6.93
N GLY A 102 -7.04 -5.88 7.70
CA GLY A 102 -5.72 -6.43 7.43
C GLY A 102 -5.69 -7.95 7.56
N ALA A 103 -4.91 -8.58 6.68
CA ALA A 103 -4.62 -10.00 6.73
C ALA A 103 -3.16 -10.22 7.11
N GLY A 104 -2.90 -11.12 8.05
CA GLY A 104 -1.53 -11.45 8.49
C GLY A 104 -0.68 -10.21 8.78
N SER A 105 0.41 -10.01 8.02
CA SER A 105 1.30 -8.85 8.16
C SER A 105 0.64 -7.50 7.83
N GLY A 106 -0.38 -7.50 6.97
CA GLY A 106 -1.15 -6.30 6.63
C GLY A 106 -1.98 -5.76 7.80
N THR A 107 -2.24 -6.56 8.83
CA THR A 107 -2.92 -6.13 10.06
C THR A 107 -2.22 -4.96 10.76
N VAL A 108 -0.88 -4.94 10.73
CA VAL A 108 -0.10 -3.86 11.34
C VAL A 108 -0.26 -2.55 10.58
N ALA A 109 -0.25 -2.59 9.24
CA ALA A 109 -0.49 -1.42 8.40
C ALA A 109 -1.93 -0.91 8.57
N ALA A 110 -2.91 -1.81 8.59
CA ALA A 110 -4.32 -1.47 8.79
C ALA A 110 -4.57 -0.80 10.15
N ALA A 111 -3.99 -1.34 11.23
CA ALA A 111 -4.08 -0.75 12.57
C ALA A 111 -3.43 0.64 12.62
N HIS A 112 -2.26 0.79 11.99
CA HIS A 112 -1.56 2.07 11.94
C HIS A 112 -2.38 3.15 11.23
N VAL A 113 -2.89 2.87 10.02
CA VAL A 113 -3.63 3.87 9.25
C VAL A 113 -5.00 4.20 9.87
N ALA A 114 -5.56 3.27 10.64
CA ALA A 114 -6.77 3.47 11.44
C ALA A 114 -6.55 4.35 12.69
N GLY A 115 -5.29 4.70 13.00
CA GLY A 115 -4.93 5.46 14.20
C GLY A 115 -4.87 4.62 15.47
N GLY A 116 -4.94 3.29 15.36
CA GLY A 116 -4.90 2.37 16.49
C GLY A 116 -3.51 1.92 16.90
N LEU A 117 -2.49 2.25 16.10
CA LEU A 117 -1.10 1.89 16.35
C LEU A 117 -0.19 3.03 15.87
N ASP A 118 0.57 3.62 16.79
CA ASP A 118 1.57 4.63 16.42
C ASP A 118 2.66 4.03 15.49
N LEU A 119 3.32 4.90 14.71
CA LEU A 119 4.26 4.48 13.67
C LEU A 119 5.44 3.71 14.25
N GLU A 120 5.95 4.10 15.42
CA GLU A 120 7.10 3.43 16.05
C GLU A 120 6.78 2.02 16.54
N LYS A 121 5.61 1.82 17.17
CA LYS A 121 5.14 0.49 17.55
C LYS A 121 4.83 -0.35 16.32
N ALA A 122 4.22 0.23 15.28
CA ALA A 122 3.97 -0.47 14.02
C ALA A 122 5.27 -1.00 13.41
N VAL A 123 6.29 -0.14 13.30
CA VAL A 123 7.63 -0.52 12.81
C VAL A 123 8.25 -1.64 13.66
N ARG A 124 8.21 -1.52 14.99
CA ARG A 124 8.70 -2.58 15.88
C ARG A 124 7.99 -3.92 15.66
N ASN A 125 6.66 -3.90 15.50
CA ASN A 125 5.88 -5.11 15.24
C ASN A 125 6.25 -5.74 13.89
N ILE A 126 6.39 -4.94 12.84
CA ILE A 126 6.84 -5.40 11.51
C ILE A 126 8.20 -6.09 11.57
N LEU A 127 9.19 -5.46 12.23
CA LEU A 127 10.55 -5.99 12.29
C LEU A 127 10.65 -7.27 13.14
N THR A 128 9.86 -7.36 14.22
CA THR A 128 9.81 -8.56 15.08
C THR A 128 8.87 -9.65 14.54
N GLY A 129 8.08 -9.36 13.51
CA GLY A 129 7.10 -10.29 12.96
C GLY A 129 5.83 -10.47 13.79
N ARG A 130 5.55 -9.52 14.67
CA ARG A 130 4.31 -9.47 15.44
C ARG A 130 3.22 -8.84 14.60
N HIS A 131 2.05 -9.47 14.60
CA HIS A 131 0.87 -9.01 13.86
C HIS A 131 -0.35 -8.82 14.79
N ASP A 132 -0.18 -9.13 16.07
CA ASP A 132 -1.14 -8.85 17.12
C ASP A 132 -1.18 -7.35 17.42
N VAL A 133 -2.31 -6.74 17.10
CA VAL A 133 -2.58 -5.31 17.33
C VAL A 133 -3.68 -5.19 18.38
N HIS A 134 -3.33 -5.47 19.64
CA HIS A 134 -4.22 -5.24 20.76
C HIS A 134 -3.94 -3.87 21.40
N ASP A 135 -4.58 -2.82 20.88
CA ASP A 135 -4.73 -1.56 21.62
C ASP A 135 -6.21 -1.15 21.65
N ARG A 136 -6.70 -0.78 22.84
CA ARG A 136 -8.14 -0.80 23.20
C ARG A 136 -8.96 0.40 22.71
N HIS A 137 -8.37 1.33 21.96
CA HIS A 137 -9.05 2.54 21.50
C HIS A 137 -8.74 2.85 20.03
N VAL A 138 -9.26 2.02 19.12
CA VAL A 138 -9.21 2.29 17.68
C VAL A 138 -10.61 2.67 17.19
N PRO A 139 -10.84 3.91 16.72
CA PRO A 139 -12.14 4.31 16.16
C PRO A 139 -12.57 3.47 14.94
N ARG A 140 -11.59 2.81 14.30
CA ARG A 140 -11.72 1.92 13.14
C ARG A 140 -10.85 0.68 13.31
N ALA A 141 -11.10 -0.14 14.34
CA ALA A 141 -10.31 -1.35 14.55
C ALA A 141 -10.28 -2.21 13.26
N PRO A 142 -9.10 -2.62 12.77
CA PRO A 142 -9.03 -3.47 11.60
C PRO A 142 -9.75 -4.79 11.88
N VAL A 143 -10.53 -5.26 10.91
CA VAL A 143 -11.08 -6.62 10.97
C VAL A 143 -9.90 -7.59 10.82
N PRO A 144 -9.63 -8.46 11.81
CA PRO A 144 -8.62 -9.51 11.65
C PRO A 144 -9.12 -10.46 10.57
N ALA A 145 -8.33 -10.65 9.53
CA ALA A 145 -8.53 -11.72 8.56
C ALA A 145 -7.42 -12.76 8.75
N GLY A 146 -7.79 -14.04 8.84
CA GLY A 146 -6.82 -15.15 8.84
C GLY A 146 -6.01 -15.18 7.55
N GLY A 147 -6.61 -14.74 6.43
CA GLY A 147 -5.95 -14.54 5.14
C GLY A 147 -6.70 -13.59 4.20
N ASP A 148 -6.11 -13.30 3.03
CA ASP A 148 -6.64 -12.29 2.10
C ASP A 148 -8.07 -12.58 1.61
N ALA A 149 -8.35 -13.83 1.27
CA ALA A 149 -9.68 -14.25 0.80
C ALA A 149 -10.76 -14.09 1.89
N GLU A 150 -10.42 -14.38 3.14
CA GLU A 150 -11.32 -14.20 4.28
C GLU A 150 -11.58 -12.71 4.53
N GLY A 151 -10.54 -11.87 4.49
CA GLY A 151 -10.67 -10.43 4.66
C GLY A 151 -11.53 -9.79 3.57
N LEU A 152 -11.35 -10.22 2.31
CA LEU A 152 -12.17 -9.79 1.19
C LEU A 152 -13.64 -10.21 1.39
N SER A 153 -13.87 -11.45 1.80
CA SER A 153 -15.20 -11.98 2.06
C SER A 153 -15.90 -11.25 3.21
N ALA A 154 -15.18 -10.96 4.29
CA ALA A 154 -15.69 -10.22 5.45
C ALA A 154 -16.10 -8.78 5.08
N LEU A 155 -15.27 -8.08 4.29
CA LEU A 155 -15.61 -6.73 3.82
C LEU A 155 -16.83 -6.72 2.90
N ARG A 156 -16.98 -7.74 2.04
CA ARG A 156 -18.18 -7.89 1.19
C ARG A 156 -19.43 -8.19 2.01
N ALA A 157 -19.34 -9.12 2.96
CA ALA A 157 -20.44 -9.45 3.87
C ALA A 157 -20.86 -8.24 4.73
N ALA A 158 -19.92 -7.34 5.04
CA ALA A 158 -20.20 -6.08 5.72
C ALA A 158 -20.85 -5.00 4.82
N GLY A 159 -21.11 -5.29 3.54
CA GLY A 159 -21.84 -4.42 2.61
C GLY A 159 -20.98 -3.44 1.81
N PHE A 160 -19.64 -3.57 1.85
CA PHE A 160 -18.76 -2.74 1.01
C PHE A 160 -18.81 -3.23 -0.44
N ARG A 161 -19.32 -2.37 -1.34
CA ARG A 161 -19.45 -2.66 -2.77
C ARG A 161 -18.09 -2.72 -3.49
N ARG A 162 -17.09 -2.03 -2.95
CA ARG A 162 -15.73 -1.95 -3.52
C ARG A 162 -14.72 -2.28 -2.45
N VAL A 163 -13.80 -3.19 -2.75
CA VAL A 163 -12.68 -3.54 -1.87
C VAL A 163 -11.37 -3.39 -2.65
N LEU A 164 -10.47 -2.57 -2.11
CA LEU A 164 -9.13 -2.35 -2.67
C LEU A 164 -8.12 -3.21 -1.95
N ALA A 165 -7.35 -4.00 -2.69
CA ALA A 165 -6.21 -4.71 -2.14
C ALA A 165 -5.00 -3.77 -2.10
N CYS A 166 -4.54 -3.45 -0.89
CA CYS A 166 -3.35 -2.64 -0.65
C CYS A 166 -2.15 -3.56 -0.46
N GLY A 167 -1.37 -3.76 -1.52
CA GLY A 167 -0.16 -4.61 -1.53
C GLY A 167 0.07 -5.28 -2.89
N PRO A 168 1.08 -6.17 -3.01
CA PRO A 168 1.22 -7.01 -4.19
C PRO A 168 -0.07 -7.81 -4.37
N GLY A 169 -0.62 -7.80 -5.58
CA GLY A 169 -1.88 -8.48 -5.86
C GLY A 169 -1.89 -9.94 -5.43
N PRO A 170 -3.07 -10.51 -5.11
CA PRO A 170 -3.21 -11.95 -5.17
C PRO A 170 -2.81 -12.39 -6.60
N ARG A 171 -2.01 -13.44 -6.72
CA ARG A 171 -1.61 -14.00 -8.02
C ARG A 171 -2.86 -14.22 -8.88
N GLU A 172 -2.82 -13.70 -10.11
CA GLU A 172 -3.61 -13.93 -11.34
C GLU A 172 -5.14 -14.18 -11.29
N ASP A 173 -5.79 -14.41 -10.15
CA ASP A 173 -7.06 -15.14 -10.14
C ASP A 173 -8.24 -14.39 -9.47
N ALA A 174 -8.10 -13.12 -9.12
CA ALA A 174 -9.18 -12.37 -8.45
C ALA A 174 -9.70 -11.22 -9.33
N GLU A 175 -10.77 -11.50 -10.09
CA GLU A 175 -11.55 -10.55 -10.93
C GLU A 175 -12.03 -9.27 -10.24
N THR A 176 -11.77 -9.09 -8.94
CA THR A 176 -12.29 -7.96 -8.16
C THR A 176 -11.36 -7.50 -7.03
N ALA A 177 -10.09 -7.90 -7.07
CA ALA A 177 -9.03 -7.27 -6.27
C ALA A 177 -8.12 -6.53 -7.24
N VAL A 178 -8.28 -5.22 -7.37
CA VAL A 178 -7.27 -4.42 -8.05
C VAL A 178 -6.03 -4.54 -7.18
N ALA A 179 -5.08 -5.35 -7.64
CA ALA A 179 -3.71 -5.31 -7.21
C ALA A 179 -3.19 -3.92 -7.52
N VAL A 180 -3.35 -2.97 -6.60
CA VAL A 180 -2.74 -1.67 -6.75
C VAL A 180 -1.27 -1.82 -6.35
N GLY A 181 -0.57 -2.59 -7.19
CA GLY A 181 0.86 -2.83 -7.21
C GLY A 181 1.52 -2.02 -8.33
N GLU A 182 0.80 -1.84 -9.43
CA GLU A 182 1.33 -1.31 -10.67
C GLU A 182 0.48 -0.14 -11.16
N VAL A 183 1.14 0.89 -11.69
CA VAL A 183 0.50 2.11 -12.17
C VAL A 183 -0.60 1.81 -13.20
N PRO A 184 -0.44 0.90 -14.18
CA PRO A 184 -1.51 0.57 -15.13
C PRO A 184 -2.76 -0.02 -14.47
N ALA A 185 -2.60 -0.94 -13.52
CA ALA A 185 -3.73 -1.54 -12.80
C ALA A 185 -4.47 -0.49 -11.95
N LEU A 186 -3.72 0.43 -11.33
CA LEU A 186 -4.30 1.56 -10.61
C LEU A 186 -5.10 2.45 -11.55
N LEU A 187 -4.51 2.86 -12.67
CA LEU A 187 -5.15 3.72 -13.67
C LEU A 187 -6.41 3.06 -14.26
N ALA A 188 -6.38 1.76 -14.53
CA ALA A 188 -7.54 1.01 -15.04
C ALA A 188 -8.69 0.95 -14.01
N ALA A 189 -8.37 0.89 -12.72
CA ALA A 189 -9.38 0.87 -11.65
C ALA A 189 -9.98 2.25 -11.35
N MET A 190 -9.21 3.33 -11.54
CA MET A 190 -9.59 4.68 -11.15
C MET A 190 -10.97 5.17 -11.62
N PRO A 191 -11.42 4.91 -12.87
CA PRO A 191 -12.76 5.32 -13.32
C PRO A 191 -13.91 4.74 -12.48
N HIS A 192 -13.64 3.63 -11.77
CA HIS A 192 -14.61 2.91 -10.96
C HIS A 192 -14.48 3.23 -9.46
N LEU A 193 -13.58 4.14 -9.05
CA LEU A 193 -13.36 4.53 -7.66
C LEU A 193 -14.15 5.79 -7.29
N GLN A 194 -14.67 5.82 -6.06
CA GLN A 194 -15.39 7.00 -5.56
C GLN A 194 -14.41 7.98 -4.91
N LEU A 195 -14.01 8.98 -5.69
CA LEU A 195 -13.22 10.12 -5.23
C LEU A 195 -14.17 11.20 -4.67
N SER A 196 -13.73 11.94 -3.67
CA SER A 196 -14.34 13.18 -3.20
C SER A 196 -13.35 14.33 -3.34
N GLY A 197 -13.81 15.49 -3.79
CA GLY A 197 -12.95 16.59 -4.24
C GLY A 197 -13.14 16.89 -5.72
N PRO A 198 -12.45 17.91 -6.27
CA PRO A 198 -12.45 18.14 -7.71
C PRO A 198 -12.01 16.84 -8.40
N ARG A 199 -12.69 16.49 -9.50
CA ARG A 199 -12.26 15.40 -10.37
C ARG A 199 -10.78 15.65 -10.67
N ILE A 200 -9.89 14.71 -10.29
CA ILE A 200 -8.47 14.88 -10.58
C ILE A 200 -8.39 14.98 -12.10
N ASP A 201 -8.00 16.16 -12.58
CA ASP A 201 -7.74 16.37 -13.98
C ASP A 201 -6.44 15.66 -14.28
N PHE A 202 -6.60 14.41 -14.71
CA PHE A 202 -5.53 13.54 -15.08
C PHE A 202 -4.79 14.07 -16.31
N GLU A 203 -5.41 14.88 -17.17
CA GLU A 203 -4.56 15.61 -18.12
C GLU A 203 -3.70 16.64 -17.37
N ALA A 204 -4.27 17.51 -16.54
CA ALA A 204 -3.50 18.56 -15.86
C ALA A 204 -2.41 18.06 -14.88
N LEU A 205 -2.63 16.94 -14.18
CA LEU A 205 -1.64 16.33 -13.29
C LEU A 205 -0.47 15.74 -14.10
N TRP A 206 -0.73 15.23 -15.31
CA TRP A 206 0.26 14.71 -16.27
C TRP A 206 1.02 15.83 -17.01
N TRP A 207 0.46 17.06 -17.07
CA TRP A 207 1.08 18.24 -17.70
C TRP A 207 1.95 19.09 -16.75
N SER A 208 2.07 18.72 -15.47
CA SER A 208 2.98 19.39 -14.53
C SER A 208 4.46 19.02 -14.76
N ARG A 209 5.38 19.83 -14.21
CA ARG A 209 6.83 19.99 -14.51
C ARG A 209 7.76 18.75 -14.52
N HIS A 210 7.22 17.53 -14.48
CA HIS A 210 7.94 16.24 -14.38
C HIS A 210 7.77 15.32 -15.61
N ARG A 211 7.40 15.89 -16.77
CA ARG A 211 7.08 15.18 -18.04
C ARG A 211 8.12 14.15 -18.51
N ALA A 212 9.41 14.33 -18.22
CA ALA A 212 10.49 13.50 -18.77
C ALA A 212 10.58 12.11 -18.10
N ASP A 213 10.44 12.05 -16.77
CA ASP A 213 10.73 10.83 -16.02
C ASP A 213 9.59 9.81 -16.10
N VAL A 214 8.34 10.30 -16.04
CA VAL A 214 7.15 9.44 -16.09
C VAL A 214 6.95 8.83 -17.47
N HIS A 215 7.17 9.58 -18.56
CA HIS A 215 7.12 9.02 -19.91
C HIS A 215 8.25 8.02 -20.18
N ALA A 216 9.45 8.25 -19.66
CA ALA A 216 10.57 7.31 -19.83
C ALA A 216 10.36 6.01 -19.04
N VAL A 217 9.66 6.06 -17.91
CA VAL A 217 9.26 4.87 -17.14
C VAL A 217 8.10 4.14 -17.82
N LEU A 218 7.04 4.86 -18.23
CA LEU A 218 5.89 4.25 -18.92
C LEU A 218 6.24 3.67 -20.28
N ARG A 219 7.09 4.33 -21.07
CA ARG A 219 7.54 3.82 -22.37
C ARG A 219 8.34 2.52 -22.22
N ARG A 220 9.26 2.46 -21.24
CA ARG A 220 9.99 1.22 -20.91
C ARG A 220 9.09 0.10 -20.41
N VAL A 221 8.00 0.41 -19.71
CA VAL A 221 7.03 -0.59 -19.24
C VAL A 221 6.12 -1.09 -20.36
N LEU A 222 5.70 -0.19 -21.26
CA LEU A 222 4.85 -0.54 -22.42
C LEU A 222 5.63 -1.24 -23.54
N GLU A 223 6.94 -0.99 -23.67
CA GLU A 223 7.82 -1.66 -24.64
C GLU A 223 8.31 -3.04 -24.13
N ALA A 224 8.10 -3.35 -22.85
CA ALA A 224 8.52 -4.60 -22.22
C ALA A 224 7.36 -5.60 -21.95
N ALA A 225 6.14 -5.27 -22.39
CA ALA A 225 4.95 -6.12 -22.34
C ALA A 225 4.55 -6.57 -23.75
#